data_AF-A0A9E0KSN7-F1
#
_entry.id   AF-A0A9E0KSN7-F1
#
_cell.length_a   1.000
_cell.length_b   1.000
_cell.length_c   1.000
_cell.angle_alpha   90.00
_cell.angle_beta   90.00
_cell.angle_gamma   90.00
#
_symmetry.space_group_name_H-M   'P 1'
#
loop_
_entity.id
_entity.type
_entity.pdbx_description
1 polymer ?
#
loop_
_entity_poly.entity_id
_entity_poly.type
_entity_poly.pdbx_seq_one_letter_code
_entity_poly.pdbx_strand_id
1 'polypeptide(L)'
;MSSLKKRIDYLFTSTNGLILMAMAIISLITVIWGTLSGPMVEWGVRDFTVRVLGMQLVQAEREARIIMLYHTIAMAIIAIEVYIMTDILPMKRQNQVLINGTITFGYLLTVIFGMAFAYWGQNFMFHGLFLLGQSLIFFAGILLAIALWPWRKEYRLPEDSLYARTKKGLDLERTAFFVMALATLLSAAFGAVTGSYWGNGHETFLAEDLIRTPIRTAMQGAIIGHLHIMLTLIAIAITLIVGRWMDFKGRLHKVAMLLMIVGTIIITTGALSVVWVDWAHTTIYVGSVFVMLAALLYVIYAWAKLINDRTAELGLKKPTFLQKIKALGHDPLKFGPGWQMVFMNFTVSGIGIFMAVKLDEIIRVWPHRDERITLTGHWHILASLIATIILFYYADRVGLKGRVRKWFGWSIIVMSNLAFGAVTVFAMKRLFVSEAGQQGIVNWTMLLTDIGLATILTVLGAFMFWRLVDLFRAKGHWADEMAAEKREVALKEIAEQRKRIDELNQALKEATQ
;
A
#
# COMPACT_ATOMS: atom_id res chain seq x y z
N MET A 1 32.06 4.19 17.84
CA MET A 1 31.48 3.96 16.50
C MET A 1 31.41 5.29 15.77
N SER A 2 31.90 5.37 14.52
CA SER A 2 31.84 6.60 13.72
C SER A 2 30.39 7.06 13.52
N SER A 3 30.19 8.38 13.41
CA SER A 3 28.87 9.01 13.25
C SER A 3 28.10 8.45 12.05
N LEU A 4 28.81 8.13 10.96
CA LEU A 4 28.23 7.51 9.76
C LEU A 4 27.69 6.09 10.03
N LYS A 5 28.42 5.28 10.79
CA LYS A 5 28.01 3.91 11.12
C LYS A 5 26.67 3.88 11.86
N LYS A 6 26.41 4.83 12.76
CA LYS A 6 25.13 4.92 13.48
C LYS A 6 23.94 5.22 12.57
N ARG A 7 24.15 6.03 11.52
CA ARG A 7 23.11 6.38 10.55
C ARG A 7 22.79 5.20 9.64
N ILE A 8 23.81 4.49 9.18
CA ILE A 8 23.64 3.24 8.41
C ILE A 8 22.91 2.21 9.27
N ASP A 9 23.30 2.04 10.53
CA ASP A 9 22.62 1.16 11.47
C ASP A 9 21.14 1.57 11.60
N TYR A 10 20.82 2.86 11.78
CA TYR A 10 19.43 3.32 11.82
C TYR A 10 18.67 2.99 10.52
N LEU A 11 19.21 3.36 9.35
CA LEU A 11 18.54 3.18 8.06
C LEU A 11 18.27 1.71 7.70
N PHE A 12 19.11 0.77 8.15
CA PHE A 12 19.02 -0.63 7.75
C PHE A 12 18.57 -1.59 8.86
N THR A 13 18.53 -1.16 10.12
CA THR A 13 18.15 -2.05 11.24
C THR A 13 16.93 -1.59 12.01
N SER A 14 16.53 -0.31 11.90
CA SER A 14 15.34 0.22 12.57
C SER A 14 14.13 0.18 11.63
N THR A 15 12.93 -0.12 12.15
CA THR A 15 11.69 -0.10 11.36
C THR A 15 11.50 1.28 10.71
N ASN A 16 11.73 2.37 11.46
CA ASN A 16 11.57 3.74 10.93
C ASN A 16 12.56 4.06 9.82
N GLY A 17 13.81 3.61 9.95
CA GLY A 17 14.85 3.81 8.95
C GLY A 17 14.60 3.01 7.67
N LEU A 18 14.13 1.76 7.80
CA LEU A 18 13.75 0.93 6.67
C LEU A 18 12.60 1.54 5.86
N ILE A 19 11.55 2.03 6.55
CA ILE A 19 10.45 2.75 5.91
C ILE A 19 10.95 4.06 5.28
N LEU A 20 11.79 4.83 5.97
CA LEU A 20 12.34 6.08 5.45
C LEU A 20 13.10 5.86 4.14
N MET A 21 13.94 4.84 4.10
CA MET A 21 14.75 4.50 2.93
C MET A 21 13.86 4.14 1.73
N ALA A 22 12.87 3.28 1.92
CA ALA A 22 11.93 2.91 0.87
C ALA A 22 11.12 4.13 0.38
N MET A 23 10.62 4.96 1.30
CA MET A 23 9.91 6.20 0.95
C MET A 23 10.80 7.20 0.20
N ALA A 24 12.06 7.35 0.60
CA ALA A 24 13.01 8.24 -0.07
C ALA A 24 13.31 7.76 -1.50
N ILE A 25 13.48 6.45 -1.70
CA ILE A 25 13.66 5.84 -3.02
C ILE A 25 12.42 6.06 -3.89
N ILE A 26 11.23 5.78 -3.37
CA ILE A 26 9.97 6.03 -4.12
C ILE A 26 9.86 7.51 -4.47
N SER A 27 10.14 8.41 -3.52
CA SER A 27 10.07 9.87 -3.75
C SER A 27 11.06 10.31 -4.85
N LEU A 28 12.28 9.77 -4.85
CA LEU A 28 13.27 10.03 -5.89
C LEU A 28 12.79 9.54 -7.26
N ILE A 29 12.22 8.33 -7.31
CA ILE A 29 11.65 7.78 -8.54
C ILE A 29 10.50 8.66 -9.02
N THR A 30 9.57 9.04 -8.15
CA THR A 30 8.43 9.89 -8.49
C THR A 30 8.88 11.25 -9.03
N VAL A 31 9.88 11.89 -8.42
CA VAL A 31 10.37 13.19 -8.88
C VAL A 31 11.08 13.06 -10.23
N ILE A 32 11.98 12.09 -10.39
CA ILE A 32 12.74 11.93 -11.64
C ILE A 32 11.83 11.48 -12.79
N TRP A 33 11.07 10.39 -12.61
CA TRP A 33 10.22 9.86 -13.68
C TRP A 33 8.94 10.66 -13.89
N GLY A 34 8.50 11.44 -12.89
CA GLY A 34 7.45 12.44 -13.06
C GLY A 34 7.80 13.50 -14.11
N THR A 35 9.09 13.81 -14.29
CA THR A 35 9.54 14.71 -15.38
C THR A 35 9.36 14.12 -16.78
N LEU A 36 9.09 12.82 -16.89
CA LEU A 36 8.82 12.14 -18.17
C LEU A 36 7.32 12.16 -18.53
N SER A 37 6.47 12.70 -17.66
CA SER A 37 5.02 12.77 -17.87
C SER A 37 4.64 13.72 -19.02
N GLY A 38 3.43 13.52 -19.57
CA GLY A 38 2.89 14.33 -20.68
C GLY A 38 3.00 15.84 -20.48
N PRO A 39 2.53 16.41 -19.34
CA PRO A 39 2.63 17.86 -19.09
C PRO A 39 4.07 18.38 -19.13
N MET A 40 5.02 17.56 -18.69
CA MET A 40 6.45 17.92 -18.65
C MET A 40 7.12 17.84 -20.03
N VAL A 41 6.50 17.15 -21.00
CA VAL A 41 6.92 17.16 -22.41
C VAL A 41 6.71 18.54 -23.02
N GLU A 42 5.55 19.14 -22.80
CA GLU A 42 5.19 20.44 -23.36
C GLU A 42 6.13 21.55 -22.87
N TRP A 43 6.68 21.38 -21.67
CA TRP A 43 7.61 22.34 -21.05
C TRP A 43 9.08 22.04 -21.37
N GLY A 44 9.37 21.04 -22.21
CA GLY A 44 10.73 20.62 -22.56
C GLY A 44 11.52 19.95 -21.43
N VAL A 45 10.90 19.74 -20.27
CA VAL A 45 11.54 19.16 -19.08
C VAL A 45 11.91 17.70 -19.34
N ARG A 46 11.05 16.92 -20.02
CA ARG A 46 11.37 15.54 -20.40
C ARG A 46 12.68 15.48 -21.18
N ASP A 47 12.82 16.29 -22.21
CA ASP A 47 13.97 16.23 -23.12
C ASP A 47 15.26 16.71 -22.42
N PHE A 48 15.14 17.61 -21.45
CA PHE A 48 16.24 17.93 -20.53
C PHE A 48 16.64 16.72 -19.67
N THR A 49 15.69 16.11 -18.95
CA THR A 49 15.96 14.96 -18.09
C THR A 49 16.58 13.80 -18.86
N VAL A 50 16.02 13.46 -20.03
CA VAL A 50 16.51 12.37 -20.88
C VAL A 50 17.95 12.59 -21.30
N ARG A 51 18.33 13.82 -21.68
CA ARG A 51 19.71 14.16 -22.06
C ARG A 51 20.67 14.13 -20.88
N VAL A 52 20.28 14.73 -19.75
CA VAL A 52 21.14 14.81 -18.55
C VAL A 52 21.41 13.42 -17.98
N LEU A 53 20.40 12.56 -17.94
CA LEU A 53 20.52 11.22 -17.39
C LEU A 53 20.98 10.19 -18.43
N GLY A 54 21.05 10.53 -19.72
CA GLY A 54 21.41 9.60 -20.78
C GLY A 54 20.39 8.46 -20.96
N MET A 55 19.10 8.75 -20.77
CA MET A 55 18.04 7.74 -20.86
C MET A 55 17.75 7.34 -22.31
N GLN A 56 17.43 6.06 -22.51
CA GLN A 56 17.02 5.51 -23.80
C GLN A 56 15.50 5.28 -23.82
N LEU A 57 14.77 6.11 -24.57
CA LEU A 57 13.30 6.06 -24.65
C LEU A 57 12.83 5.65 -26.04
N VAL A 58 13.13 4.42 -26.46
CA VAL A 58 12.60 3.86 -27.72
C VAL A 58 11.10 3.60 -27.57
N GLN A 59 10.28 4.09 -28.50
CA GLN A 59 8.82 4.04 -28.36
C GLN A 59 8.26 2.61 -28.30
N ALA A 60 8.84 1.67 -29.07
CA ALA A 60 8.41 0.27 -29.13
C ALA A 60 8.53 -0.50 -27.79
N GLU A 61 9.19 0.09 -26.79
CA GLU A 61 9.48 -0.55 -25.50
C GLU A 61 8.72 0.14 -24.35
N ARG A 62 7.81 1.05 -24.68
CA ARG A 62 7.13 1.90 -23.70
C ARG A 62 6.38 1.08 -22.66
N GLU A 63 5.67 0.05 -23.11
CA GLU A 63 4.85 -0.84 -22.27
C GLU A 63 5.74 -1.56 -21.25
N ALA A 64 6.86 -2.11 -21.71
CA ALA A 64 7.83 -2.78 -20.84
C ALA A 64 8.39 -1.83 -19.78
N ARG A 65 8.80 -0.61 -20.17
CA ARG A 65 9.30 0.39 -19.20
C ARG A 65 8.27 0.73 -18.12
N ILE A 66 7.02 0.90 -18.52
CA ILE A 66 5.92 1.20 -17.59
C ILE A 66 5.71 0.04 -16.61
N ILE A 67 5.71 -1.20 -17.09
CA ILE A 67 5.58 -2.39 -16.25
C ILE A 67 6.75 -2.48 -15.26
N MET A 68 7.97 -2.24 -15.71
CA MET A 68 9.17 -2.25 -14.85
C MET A 68 9.11 -1.17 -13.78
N LEU A 69 8.67 0.04 -14.13
CA LEU A 69 8.47 1.15 -13.20
C LEU A 69 7.42 0.80 -12.14
N TYR A 70 6.27 0.26 -12.54
CA TYR A 70 5.22 -0.14 -11.59
C TYR A 70 5.68 -1.23 -10.65
N HIS A 71 6.33 -2.28 -11.14
CA HIS A 71 6.83 -3.36 -10.28
C HIS A 71 7.88 -2.83 -9.31
N THR A 72 8.77 -1.96 -9.79
CA THR A 72 9.79 -1.32 -8.95
C THR A 72 9.18 -0.54 -7.79
N ILE A 73 8.20 0.32 -8.05
CA ILE A 73 7.52 1.10 -7.01
C ILE A 73 6.70 0.18 -6.09
N ALA A 74 5.96 -0.77 -6.66
CA ALA A 74 5.13 -1.70 -5.91
C ALA A 74 5.96 -2.55 -4.94
N MET A 75 7.14 -3.00 -5.34
CA MET A 75 8.04 -3.77 -4.45
C MET A 75 8.50 -2.95 -3.24
N ALA A 76 8.78 -1.67 -3.41
CA ALA A 76 9.12 -0.79 -2.29
C ALA A 76 7.92 -0.53 -1.36
N ILE A 77 6.71 -0.40 -1.90
CA ILE A 77 5.47 -0.27 -1.11
C ILE A 77 5.18 -1.55 -0.30
N ILE A 78 5.28 -2.72 -0.94
CA ILE A 78 5.14 -4.01 -0.25
C ILE A 78 6.19 -4.12 0.88
N ALA A 79 7.43 -3.72 0.62
CA ALA A 79 8.47 -3.71 1.65
C ALA A 79 8.08 -2.84 2.86
N ILE A 80 7.55 -1.63 2.62
CA ILE A 80 7.05 -0.75 3.70
C ILE A 80 5.98 -1.44 4.54
N GLU A 81 4.98 -2.05 3.89
CA GLU A 81 3.91 -2.75 4.60
C GLU A 81 4.45 -3.94 5.41
N VAL A 82 5.40 -4.70 4.88
CA VAL A 82 6.05 -5.80 5.59
C VAL A 82 6.87 -5.30 6.79
N TYR A 83 7.60 -4.18 6.66
CA TYR A 83 8.29 -3.58 7.82
C TYR A 83 7.30 -3.21 8.92
N ILE A 84 6.16 -2.63 8.54
CA ILE A 84 5.13 -2.28 9.51
C ILE A 84 4.50 -3.53 10.13
N MET A 85 4.15 -4.54 9.34
CA MET A 85 3.59 -5.81 9.85
C MET A 85 4.54 -6.51 10.83
N THR A 86 5.82 -6.60 10.48
CA THR A 86 6.81 -7.28 11.32
C THR A 86 7.13 -6.52 12.61
N ASP A 87 6.82 -5.23 12.64
CA ASP A 87 6.95 -4.37 13.82
C ASP A 87 5.73 -4.45 14.76
N ILE A 88 4.51 -4.39 14.22
CA ILE A 88 3.28 -4.30 15.01
C ILE A 88 2.72 -5.67 15.43
N LEU A 89 3.07 -6.74 14.72
CA LEU A 89 2.58 -8.09 15.00
C LEU A 89 3.60 -8.87 15.84
N PRO A 90 3.16 -9.60 16.89
CA PRO A 90 4.06 -10.43 17.67
C PRO A 90 4.75 -11.49 16.81
N MET A 91 6.07 -11.55 16.82
CA MET A 91 6.83 -12.63 16.19
C MET A 91 8.22 -12.73 16.78
N LYS A 92 8.87 -13.87 16.57
CA LYS A 92 10.26 -14.07 16.99
C LYS A 92 11.18 -13.05 16.31
N ARG A 93 12.12 -12.49 17.07
CA ARG A 93 13.07 -11.48 16.55
C ARG A 93 13.87 -11.99 15.36
N GLN A 94 14.29 -13.26 15.39
CA GLN A 94 14.98 -13.89 14.27
C GLN A 94 14.16 -13.85 12.98
N ASN A 95 12.84 -14.09 13.05
CA ASN A 95 11.96 -14.02 11.88
C ASN A 95 11.88 -12.59 11.35
N GLN A 96 11.67 -11.61 12.24
CA GLN A 96 11.62 -10.19 11.86
C GLN A 96 12.90 -9.76 11.14
N VAL A 97 14.08 -10.09 11.66
CA VAL A 97 15.37 -9.74 11.04
C VAL A 97 15.52 -10.41 9.68
N LEU A 98 15.21 -11.71 9.59
CA LEU A 98 15.34 -12.46 8.35
C LEU A 98 14.41 -11.93 7.26
N ILE A 99 13.14 -11.68 7.59
CA ILE A 99 12.13 -11.13 6.67
C ILE A 99 12.57 -9.74 6.20
N ASN A 100 12.88 -8.84 7.14
CA ASN A 100 13.22 -7.46 6.83
C ASN A 100 14.52 -7.36 6.02
N GLY A 101 15.54 -8.15 6.36
CA GLY A 101 16.78 -8.20 5.58
C GLY A 101 16.57 -8.73 4.17
N THR A 102 15.81 -9.83 4.02
CA THR A 102 15.53 -10.45 2.72
C THR A 102 14.73 -9.52 1.82
N ILE A 103 13.65 -8.93 2.33
CA ILE A 103 12.82 -8.02 1.53
C ILE A 103 13.57 -6.73 1.20
N THR A 104 14.41 -6.21 2.12
CA THR A 104 15.25 -5.03 1.88
C THR A 104 16.18 -5.26 0.69
N PHE A 105 16.93 -6.36 0.71
CA PHE A 105 17.84 -6.68 -0.38
C PHE A 105 17.08 -6.94 -1.68
N GLY A 106 15.95 -7.65 -1.60
CA GLY A 106 15.09 -7.93 -2.75
C GLY A 106 14.55 -6.68 -3.43
N TYR A 107 13.95 -5.74 -2.69
CA TYR A 107 13.37 -4.53 -3.31
C TYR A 107 14.46 -3.58 -3.83
N LEU A 108 15.62 -3.49 -3.18
CA LEU A 108 16.73 -2.68 -3.68
C LEU A 108 17.28 -3.22 -5.01
N LEU A 109 17.44 -4.55 -5.14
CA LEU A 109 17.81 -5.17 -6.42
C LEU A 109 16.76 -4.87 -7.49
N THR A 110 15.47 -5.08 -7.18
CA THR A 110 14.37 -4.79 -8.11
C THR A 110 14.41 -3.33 -8.55
N VAL A 111 14.55 -2.38 -7.63
CA VAL A 111 14.56 -0.96 -7.97
C VAL A 111 15.76 -0.61 -8.84
N ILE A 112 16.98 -0.91 -8.38
CA ILE A 112 18.20 -0.46 -9.05
C ILE A 112 18.27 -1.07 -10.45
N PHE A 113 18.10 -2.39 -10.55
CA PHE A 113 18.30 -3.09 -11.80
C PHE A 113 17.07 -3.05 -12.71
N GLY A 114 15.86 -2.92 -12.16
CA GLY A 114 14.65 -2.70 -12.93
C GLY A 114 14.67 -1.35 -13.65
N MET A 115 15.06 -0.29 -12.95
CA MET A 115 15.20 1.03 -13.56
C MET A 115 16.40 1.09 -14.52
N ALA A 116 17.53 0.47 -14.18
CA ALA A 116 18.69 0.36 -15.07
C ALA A 116 18.33 -0.32 -16.40
N PHE A 117 17.68 -1.49 -16.34
CA PHE A 117 17.24 -2.23 -17.52
C PHE A 117 16.25 -1.44 -18.37
N ALA A 118 15.28 -0.79 -17.73
CA ALA A 118 14.22 -0.08 -18.43
C ALA A 118 14.69 1.21 -19.11
N TYR A 119 15.70 1.91 -18.58
CA TYR A 119 16.03 3.27 -19.04
C TYR A 119 17.47 3.48 -19.52
N TRP A 120 18.41 2.54 -19.32
CA TRP A 120 19.85 2.71 -19.65
C TRP A 120 20.46 1.60 -20.51
N GLY A 121 19.66 1.03 -21.41
CA GLY A 121 20.09 -0.05 -22.30
C GLY A 121 19.82 -1.40 -21.68
N GLN A 122 19.02 -2.19 -22.39
CA GLN A 122 18.40 -3.46 -21.98
C GLN A 122 19.41 -4.59 -21.77
N ASN A 123 20.36 -4.39 -20.86
CA ASN A 123 21.33 -5.39 -20.48
C ASN A 123 20.61 -6.50 -19.71
N PHE A 124 20.57 -7.69 -20.29
CA PHE A 124 19.91 -8.86 -19.69
C PHE A 124 20.47 -9.24 -18.33
N MET A 125 21.70 -8.86 -17.97
CA MET A 125 22.19 -9.01 -16.59
C MET A 125 21.39 -8.17 -15.60
N PHE A 126 21.02 -6.94 -15.95
CA PHE A 126 20.17 -6.09 -15.11
C PHE A 126 18.76 -6.68 -15.00
N HIS A 127 18.21 -7.19 -16.09
CA HIS A 127 16.93 -7.90 -16.03
C HIS A 127 17.01 -9.14 -15.12
N GLY A 128 18.07 -9.93 -15.22
CA GLY A 128 18.30 -11.09 -14.34
C GLY A 128 18.39 -10.71 -12.86
N LEU A 129 19.09 -9.61 -12.53
CA LEU A 129 19.17 -9.11 -11.15
C LEU A 129 17.84 -8.52 -10.64
N PHE A 130 17.04 -7.93 -11.53
CA PHE A 130 15.66 -7.54 -11.23
C PHE A 130 14.80 -8.75 -10.85
N LEU A 131 14.85 -9.83 -11.65
CA LEU A 131 14.12 -11.07 -11.38
C LEU A 131 14.59 -11.75 -10.08
N LEU A 132 15.91 -11.72 -9.81
CA LEU A 132 16.46 -12.18 -8.53
C LEU A 132 15.88 -11.37 -7.37
N GLY A 133 15.83 -10.04 -7.50
CA GLY A 133 15.22 -9.14 -6.53
C GLY A 133 13.76 -9.51 -6.23
N GLN A 134 12.95 -9.70 -7.27
CA GLN A 134 11.55 -10.13 -7.12
C GLN A 134 11.43 -11.51 -6.46
N SER A 135 12.30 -12.46 -6.81
CA SER A 135 12.33 -13.80 -6.21
C SER A 135 12.63 -13.76 -4.72
N LEU A 136 13.52 -12.86 -4.29
CA LEU A 136 13.80 -12.66 -2.86
C LEU A 136 12.64 -12.04 -2.11
N ILE A 137 11.90 -11.11 -2.72
CA ILE A 137 10.68 -10.54 -2.11
C ILE A 137 9.61 -11.63 -1.96
N PHE A 138 9.42 -12.46 -2.98
CA PHE A 138 8.53 -13.62 -2.90
C PHE A 138 8.95 -14.55 -1.75
N PHE A 139 10.24 -14.85 -1.63
CA PHE A 139 10.77 -15.65 -0.53
C PHE A 139 10.56 -14.99 0.84
N ALA A 140 10.76 -13.67 0.96
CA ALA A 140 10.43 -12.93 2.17
C ALA A 140 8.93 -13.03 2.53
N GLY A 141 8.05 -13.06 1.53
CA GLY A 141 6.62 -13.33 1.70
C GLY A 141 6.34 -14.73 2.26
N ILE A 142 7.06 -15.77 1.81
CA ILE A 142 6.97 -17.12 2.40
C ILE A 142 7.39 -17.09 3.87
N LEU A 143 8.52 -16.45 4.18
CA LEU A 143 9.00 -16.29 5.55
C LEU A 143 7.99 -15.55 6.43
N LEU A 144 7.36 -14.50 5.89
CA LEU A 144 6.29 -13.77 6.56
C LEU A 144 5.07 -14.66 6.83
N ALA A 145 4.60 -15.43 5.86
CA ALA A 145 3.49 -16.37 6.06
C ALA A 145 3.81 -17.41 7.16
N ILE A 146 5.03 -17.92 7.21
CA ILE A 146 5.50 -18.84 8.26
C ILE A 146 5.51 -18.16 9.64
N ALA A 147 5.95 -16.91 9.71
CA ALA A 147 5.96 -16.12 10.95
C ALA A 147 4.55 -15.75 11.42
N LEU A 148 3.62 -15.55 10.48
CA LEU A 148 2.22 -15.22 10.73
C LEU A 148 1.34 -16.43 11.03
N TRP A 149 1.85 -17.67 10.89
CA TRP A 149 1.09 -18.91 11.07
C TRP A 149 0.15 -18.86 12.29
N PRO A 150 -1.18 -18.75 12.10
CA PRO A 150 -2.08 -18.38 13.19
C PRO A 150 -2.29 -19.51 14.19
N TRP A 151 -2.04 -20.77 13.81
CA TRP A 151 -2.28 -21.93 14.67
C TRP A 151 -1.24 -22.16 15.77
N ARG A 152 -0.16 -21.35 15.83
CA ARG A 152 0.83 -21.49 16.91
C ARG A 152 0.21 -21.14 18.27
N LYS A 153 0.42 -22.01 19.26
CA LYS A 153 -0.10 -21.81 20.63
C LYS A 153 0.41 -20.51 21.26
N GLU A 154 1.65 -20.14 20.96
CA GLU A 154 2.32 -18.94 21.52
C GLU A 154 1.66 -17.60 21.16
N TYR A 155 0.82 -17.56 20.10
CA TYR A 155 0.12 -16.36 19.65
C TYR A 155 -1.39 -16.42 19.87
N ARG A 156 -1.88 -17.37 20.66
CA ARG A 156 -3.30 -17.44 21.01
C ARG A 156 -3.66 -16.31 21.98
N LEU A 157 -4.82 -15.72 21.75
CA LEU A 157 -5.37 -14.66 22.60
C LEU A 157 -6.05 -15.27 23.83
N PRO A 158 -5.95 -14.61 25.00
CA PRO A 158 -6.63 -15.04 26.21
C PRO A 158 -8.15 -14.86 26.08
N GLU A 159 -8.91 -15.48 26.99
CA GLU A 159 -10.37 -15.53 26.88
C GLU A 159 -11.05 -14.15 27.00
N ASP A 160 -10.48 -13.26 27.80
CA ASP A 160 -10.93 -11.90 28.06
C ASP A 160 -10.48 -10.89 27.00
N SER A 161 -9.70 -11.32 25.99
CA SER A 161 -9.21 -10.42 24.95
C SER A 161 -10.34 -9.71 24.21
N LEU A 162 -10.19 -8.39 24.06
CA LEU A 162 -11.08 -7.55 23.25
C LEU A 162 -10.83 -7.74 21.75
N TYR A 163 -9.68 -8.32 21.37
CA TYR A 163 -9.36 -8.64 19.99
C TYR A 163 -10.17 -9.85 19.49
N ALA A 164 -10.29 -9.95 18.17
CA ALA A 164 -11.13 -10.96 17.54
C ALA A 164 -10.47 -12.34 17.68
N ARG A 165 -11.17 -13.30 18.31
CA ARG A 165 -10.67 -14.64 18.53
C ARG A 165 -11.73 -15.72 18.30
N THR A 166 -11.27 -16.93 17.99
CA THR A 166 -12.12 -18.13 18.08
C THR A 166 -12.28 -18.59 19.53
N LYS A 167 -13.18 -19.57 19.76
CA LYS A 167 -13.35 -20.21 21.07
C LYS A 167 -12.04 -20.79 21.61
N LYS A 168 -11.18 -21.34 20.74
CA LYS A 168 -9.88 -21.93 21.10
C LYS A 168 -8.74 -20.91 21.22
N GLY A 169 -9.05 -19.61 21.21
CA GLY A 169 -8.06 -18.52 21.34
C GLY A 169 -7.32 -18.17 20.05
N LEU A 170 -7.69 -18.73 18.89
CA LEU A 170 -7.06 -18.37 17.60
C LEU A 170 -7.32 -16.89 17.29
N ASP A 171 -6.26 -16.11 17.07
CA ASP A 171 -6.31 -14.70 16.71
C ASP A 171 -6.79 -14.51 15.26
N LEU A 172 -7.97 -13.90 15.10
CA LEU A 172 -8.56 -13.65 13.78
C LEU A 172 -7.90 -12.47 13.05
N GLU A 173 -7.33 -11.50 13.76
CA GLU A 173 -6.56 -10.42 13.13
C GLU A 173 -5.28 -10.98 12.50
N ARG A 174 -4.54 -11.80 13.25
CA ARG A 174 -3.39 -12.56 12.70
C ARG A 174 -3.81 -13.45 11.53
N THR A 175 -4.96 -14.11 11.64
CA THR A 175 -5.47 -14.96 10.55
C THR A 175 -5.76 -14.13 9.30
N ALA A 176 -6.31 -12.92 9.42
CA ALA A 176 -6.53 -12.02 8.30
C ALA A 176 -5.21 -11.61 7.63
N PHE A 177 -4.19 -11.24 8.41
CA PHE A 177 -2.84 -10.97 7.88
C PHE A 177 -2.24 -12.18 7.18
N PHE A 178 -2.38 -13.37 7.76
CA PHE A 178 -1.89 -14.62 7.17
C PHE A 178 -2.58 -14.94 5.84
N VAL A 179 -3.91 -14.82 5.77
CA VAL A 179 -4.69 -15.05 4.56
C VAL A 179 -4.34 -14.04 3.47
N MET A 180 -4.17 -12.76 3.82
CA MET A 180 -3.69 -11.73 2.89
C MET A 180 -2.29 -12.05 2.35
N ALA A 181 -1.36 -12.47 3.22
CA ALA A 181 -0.01 -12.83 2.79
C ALA A 181 -0.01 -14.04 1.83
N LEU A 182 -0.81 -15.07 2.12
CA LEU A 182 -0.99 -16.22 1.22
C LEU A 182 -1.62 -15.82 -0.11
N ALA A 183 -2.68 -15.01 -0.10
CA ALA A 183 -3.32 -14.52 -1.31
C ALA A 183 -2.33 -13.71 -2.19
N THR A 184 -1.46 -12.92 -1.55
CA THR A 184 -0.42 -12.15 -2.23
C THR A 184 0.61 -13.07 -2.88
N LEU A 185 1.06 -14.11 -2.18
CA LEU A 185 1.96 -15.13 -2.75
C LEU A 185 1.31 -15.88 -3.91
N LEU A 186 0.04 -16.28 -3.79
CA LEU A 186 -0.68 -16.95 -4.87
C LEU A 186 -0.80 -16.06 -6.11
N SER A 187 -1.17 -14.79 -5.94
CA SER A 187 -1.24 -13.83 -7.03
C SER A 187 0.14 -13.59 -7.66
N ALA A 188 1.19 -13.42 -6.86
CA ALA A 188 2.55 -13.21 -7.35
C ALA A 188 3.05 -14.43 -8.15
N ALA A 189 2.78 -15.65 -7.69
CA ALA A 189 3.08 -16.87 -8.42
C ALA A 189 2.32 -16.93 -9.76
N PHE A 190 1.05 -16.53 -9.76
CA PHE A 190 0.23 -16.50 -10.97
C PHE A 190 0.79 -15.51 -12.02
N GLY A 191 1.18 -14.31 -11.59
CA GLY A 191 1.86 -13.34 -12.47
C GLY A 191 3.24 -13.82 -12.95
N ALA A 192 4.01 -14.47 -12.07
CA ALA A 192 5.32 -15.01 -12.40
C ALA A 192 5.27 -16.14 -13.44
N VAL A 193 4.24 -17.01 -13.38
CA VAL A 193 4.00 -18.04 -14.40
C VAL A 193 3.87 -17.37 -15.77
N THR A 194 3.03 -16.35 -15.90
CA THR A 194 2.91 -15.63 -17.18
C THR A 194 4.23 -15.00 -17.61
N GLY A 195 4.94 -14.36 -16.68
CA GLY A 195 6.26 -13.77 -16.94
C GLY A 195 7.29 -14.77 -17.48
N SER A 196 7.24 -16.04 -17.04
CA SER A 196 8.18 -17.07 -17.52
C SER A 196 8.00 -17.47 -18.99
N TYR A 197 6.87 -17.12 -19.62
CA TYR A 197 6.63 -17.33 -21.05
C TYR A 197 7.02 -16.11 -21.90
N TRP A 198 7.55 -15.05 -21.30
CA TRP A 198 7.94 -13.85 -22.05
C TRP A 198 9.01 -14.19 -23.11
N GLY A 199 8.73 -13.82 -24.36
CA GLY A 199 9.57 -14.19 -25.52
C GLY A 199 9.38 -15.63 -26.00
N ASN A 200 8.51 -16.41 -25.36
CA ASN A 200 8.15 -17.79 -25.71
C ASN A 200 6.63 -17.94 -25.87
N GLY A 201 6.06 -17.27 -26.87
CA GLY A 201 4.62 -17.24 -27.12
C GLY A 201 3.84 -16.25 -26.24
N HIS A 202 4.53 -15.41 -25.46
CA HIS A 202 3.96 -14.30 -24.71
C HIS A 202 4.76 -13.02 -24.93
N GLU A 203 4.06 -11.91 -25.18
CA GLU A 203 4.64 -10.59 -25.41
C GLU A 203 4.16 -9.59 -24.36
N THR A 204 4.87 -8.48 -24.25
CA THR A 204 4.52 -7.39 -23.34
C THR A 204 3.30 -6.64 -23.85
N PHE A 205 2.35 -6.35 -22.96
CA PHE A 205 1.17 -5.53 -23.26
C PHE A 205 0.70 -4.80 -22.00
N LEU A 206 -0.10 -3.75 -22.17
CA LEU A 206 -0.82 -3.12 -21.06
C LEU A 206 -2.25 -3.68 -21.00
N ALA A 207 -2.74 -3.99 -19.80
CA ALA A 207 -4.05 -4.63 -19.65
C ALA A 207 -5.19 -3.80 -20.24
N GLU A 208 -5.06 -2.48 -20.20
CA GLU A 208 -6.01 -1.55 -20.82
C GLU A 208 -6.07 -1.64 -22.36
N ASP A 209 -5.10 -2.26 -23.03
CA ASP A 209 -5.14 -2.51 -24.47
C ASP A 209 -6.03 -3.72 -24.83
N LEU A 210 -6.26 -4.63 -23.89
CA LEU A 210 -7.02 -5.87 -24.12
C LEU A 210 -8.50 -5.76 -23.71
N ILE A 211 -8.97 -4.57 -23.37
CA ILE A 211 -10.29 -4.37 -22.78
C ILE A 211 -11.41 -4.75 -23.74
N ARG A 212 -11.25 -4.49 -25.05
CA ARG A 212 -12.23 -4.83 -26.10
C ARG A 212 -11.86 -6.08 -26.89
N THR A 213 -10.77 -6.77 -26.53
CA THR A 213 -10.38 -8.01 -27.20
C THR A 213 -11.33 -9.13 -26.76
N PRO A 214 -12.12 -9.71 -27.69
CA PRO A 214 -13.14 -10.69 -27.34
C PRO A 214 -12.55 -12.04 -26.95
N ILE A 215 -11.36 -12.37 -27.47
CA ILE A 215 -10.64 -13.62 -27.20
C ILE A 215 -9.32 -13.26 -26.55
N ARG A 216 -9.13 -13.69 -25.31
CA ARG A 216 -7.87 -13.51 -24.57
C ARG A 216 -7.23 -14.87 -24.36
N THR A 217 -5.91 -14.92 -24.49
CA THR A 217 -5.15 -16.12 -24.10
C THR A 217 -5.23 -16.31 -22.59
N ALA A 218 -5.01 -17.56 -22.12
CA ALA A 218 -4.95 -17.84 -20.68
C ALA A 218 -3.89 -16.99 -19.96
N MET A 219 -2.74 -16.74 -20.62
CA MET A 219 -1.66 -15.91 -20.09
C MET A 219 -2.07 -14.44 -19.94
N GLN A 220 -2.79 -13.89 -20.92
CA GLN A 220 -3.34 -12.54 -20.81
C GLN A 220 -4.39 -12.44 -19.71
N GLY A 221 -5.29 -13.43 -19.61
CA GLY A 221 -6.26 -13.54 -18.51
C GLY A 221 -5.58 -13.59 -17.14
N ALA A 222 -4.45 -14.31 -17.04
CA ALA A 222 -3.72 -14.45 -15.79
C ALA A 222 -3.08 -13.14 -15.32
N ILE A 223 -2.50 -12.36 -16.25
CA ILE A 223 -2.02 -10.99 -15.94
C ILE A 223 -3.17 -10.09 -15.51
N ILE A 224 -4.32 -10.14 -16.19
CA ILE A 224 -5.48 -9.34 -15.81
C ILE A 224 -5.91 -9.70 -14.38
N GLY A 225 -6.02 -10.99 -14.06
CA GLY A 225 -6.33 -11.46 -12.70
C GLY A 225 -5.33 -10.99 -11.64
N HIS A 226 -4.03 -11.16 -11.92
CA HIS A 226 -2.94 -10.69 -11.06
C HIS A 226 -3.03 -9.17 -10.79
N LEU A 227 -3.22 -8.36 -11.83
CA LEU A 227 -3.31 -6.91 -11.72
C LEU A 227 -4.49 -6.47 -10.85
N HIS A 228 -5.67 -7.09 -11.01
CA HIS A 228 -6.86 -6.75 -10.23
C HIS A 228 -6.67 -7.01 -8.73
N ILE A 229 -6.02 -8.13 -8.38
CA ILE A 229 -5.94 -8.55 -6.98
C ILE A 229 -4.76 -7.92 -6.24
N MET A 230 -3.61 -7.68 -6.88
CA MET A 230 -2.41 -7.21 -6.16
C MET A 230 -2.64 -5.88 -5.44
N LEU A 231 -3.19 -4.88 -6.13
CA LEU A 231 -3.42 -3.58 -5.50
C LEU A 231 -4.51 -3.66 -4.41
N THR A 232 -5.48 -4.56 -4.59
CA THR A 232 -6.51 -4.83 -3.58
C THR A 232 -5.92 -5.50 -2.33
N LEU A 233 -4.96 -6.42 -2.48
CA LEU A 233 -4.28 -7.06 -1.36
C LEU A 233 -3.38 -6.09 -0.59
N ILE A 234 -2.71 -5.16 -1.28
CA ILE A 234 -2.01 -4.03 -0.66
C ILE A 234 -3.02 -3.15 0.11
N ALA A 235 -4.19 -2.85 -0.48
CA ALA A 235 -5.24 -2.11 0.22
C ALA A 235 -5.76 -2.83 1.48
N ILE A 236 -5.90 -4.16 1.43
CA ILE A 236 -6.27 -5.00 2.58
C ILE A 236 -5.17 -4.96 3.65
N ALA A 237 -3.91 -5.12 3.23
CA ALA A 237 -2.75 -5.05 4.11
C ALA A 237 -2.68 -3.73 4.87
N ILE A 238 -2.74 -2.58 4.17
CA ILE A 238 -2.73 -1.28 4.84
C ILE A 238 -3.95 -1.08 5.72
N THR A 239 -5.12 -1.62 5.36
CA THR A 239 -6.34 -1.55 6.19
C THR A 239 -6.15 -2.30 7.51
N LEU A 240 -5.57 -3.50 7.48
CA LEU A 240 -5.25 -4.25 8.68
C LEU A 240 -4.18 -3.54 9.53
N ILE A 241 -3.15 -2.97 8.89
CA ILE A 241 -2.11 -2.18 9.55
C ILE A 241 -2.70 -0.99 10.31
N VAL A 242 -3.55 -0.17 9.66
CA VAL A 242 -4.14 1.00 10.31
C VAL A 242 -5.18 0.61 11.35
N GLY A 243 -5.86 -0.53 11.16
CA GLY A 243 -6.71 -1.16 12.17
C GLY A 243 -5.95 -1.39 13.46
N ARG A 244 -4.81 -2.07 13.37
CA ARG A 244 -3.93 -2.32 14.53
C ARG A 244 -3.36 -1.03 15.12
N TRP A 245 -2.93 -0.10 14.28
CA TRP A 245 -2.39 1.21 14.71
C TRP A 245 -3.40 2.06 15.48
N MET A 246 -4.68 1.97 15.15
CA MET A 246 -5.78 2.64 15.86
C MET A 246 -6.32 1.83 17.04
N ASP A 247 -5.70 0.68 17.36
CA ASP A 247 -6.13 -0.26 18.42
C ASP A 247 -7.57 -0.77 18.20
N PHE A 248 -7.92 -1.09 16.95
CA PHE A 248 -9.24 -1.57 16.57
C PHE A 248 -9.60 -2.88 17.27
N LYS A 249 -10.56 -2.83 18.19
CA LYS A 249 -10.98 -3.97 19.01
C LYS A 249 -12.46 -3.93 19.38
N GLY A 250 -12.97 -5.02 19.95
CA GLY A 250 -14.36 -5.16 20.39
C GLY A 250 -15.28 -5.81 19.34
N ARG A 251 -16.58 -5.47 19.40
CA ARG A 251 -17.61 -6.15 18.58
C ARG A 251 -17.44 -5.89 17.07
N LEU A 252 -17.19 -4.64 16.70
CA LEU A 252 -16.96 -4.28 15.29
C LEU A 252 -15.74 -4.99 14.73
N HIS A 253 -14.66 -5.07 15.52
CA HIS A 253 -13.44 -5.78 15.13
C HIS A 253 -13.69 -7.29 14.89
N LYS A 254 -14.47 -7.95 15.74
CA LYS A 254 -14.84 -9.37 15.57
C LYS A 254 -15.54 -9.66 14.25
N VAL A 255 -16.50 -8.80 13.88
CA VAL A 255 -17.21 -8.93 12.60
C VAL A 255 -16.26 -8.57 11.44
N ALA A 256 -15.52 -7.47 11.56
CA ALA A 256 -14.61 -7.00 10.53
C ALA A 256 -13.54 -8.04 10.16
N MET A 257 -12.92 -8.72 11.14
CA MET A 257 -11.90 -9.73 10.84
C MET A 257 -12.48 -10.94 10.10
N LEU A 258 -13.69 -11.39 10.45
CA LEU A 258 -14.35 -12.46 9.72
C LEU A 258 -14.66 -12.04 8.27
N LEU A 259 -15.23 -10.85 8.10
CA LEU A 259 -15.52 -10.29 6.78
C LEU A 259 -14.26 -10.10 5.95
N MET A 260 -13.16 -9.64 6.56
CA MET A 260 -11.88 -9.46 5.90
C MET A 260 -11.30 -10.79 5.42
N ILE A 261 -11.30 -11.82 6.26
CA ILE A 261 -10.81 -13.16 5.90
C ILE A 261 -11.63 -13.73 4.73
N VAL A 262 -12.96 -13.77 4.87
CA VAL A 262 -13.86 -14.35 3.86
C VAL A 262 -13.81 -13.53 2.57
N GLY A 263 -13.84 -12.21 2.67
CA GLY A 263 -13.75 -11.31 1.53
C GLY A 263 -12.45 -11.47 0.77
N THR A 264 -11.31 -11.56 1.47
CA THR A 264 -9.98 -11.79 0.86
C THR A 264 -9.92 -13.11 0.12
N ILE A 265 -10.49 -14.18 0.67
CA ILE A 265 -10.53 -15.49 0.00
C ILE A 265 -11.39 -15.41 -1.27
N ILE A 266 -12.61 -14.86 -1.17
CA ILE A 266 -13.54 -14.78 -2.31
C ILE A 266 -12.97 -13.93 -3.44
N ILE A 267 -12.44 -12.75 -3.12
CA ILE A 267 -11.91 -11.83 -4.14
C ILE A 267 -10.65 -12.41 -4.81
N THR A 268 -9.79 -13.10 -4.05
CA THR A 268 -8.62 -13.79 -4.62
C THR A 268 -9.06 -14.90 -5.57
N THR A 269 -10.00 -15.75 -5.15
CA THR A 269 -10.56 -16.80 -6.00
C THR A 269 -11.17 -16.24 -7.29
N GLY A 270 -11.96 -15.16 -7.18
CA GLY A 270 -12.55 -14.49 -8.33
C GLY A 270 -11.52 -13.89 -9.28
N ALA A 271 -10.48 -13.25 -8.75
CA ALA A 271 -9.43 -12.65 -9.59
C ALA A 271 -8.60 -13.70 -10.32
N LEU A 272 -8.24 -14.80 -9.65
CA LEU A 272 -7.52 -15.90 -10.29
C LEU A 272 -8.42 -16.61 -11.31
N SER A 273 -9.74 -16.66 -11.09
CA SER A 273 -10.66 -17.35 -11.99
C SER A 273 -10.96 -16.63 -13.30
N VAL A 274 -10.50 -15.39 -13.48
CA VAL A 274 -10.61 -14.61 -14.73
C VAL A 274 -10.08 -15.38 -15.96
N VAL A 275 -9.19 -16.34 -15.75
CA VAL A 275 -8.66 -17.21 -16.82
C VAL A 275 -9.68 -18.24 -17.33
N TRP A 276 -10.60 -18.67 -16.47
CA TRP A 276 -11.44 -19.86 -16.72
C TRP A 276 -12.93 -19.56 -16.79
N VAL A 277 -13.41 -18.48 -16.17
CA VAL A 277 -14.85 -18.21 -16.06
C VAL A 277 -15.21 -16.76 -16.37
N ASP A 278 -16.30 -16.57 -17.13
CA ASP A 278 -16.77 -15.24 -17.52
C ASP A 278 -17.41 -14.47 -16.35
N TRP A 279 -17.90 -15.19 -15.32
CA TRP A 279 -18.51 -14.61 -14.13
C TRP A 279 -17.51 -14.26 -13.01
N ALA A 280 -16.20 -14.34 -13.28
CA ALA A 280 -15.13 -14.03 -12.34
C ALA A 280 -15.31 -12.65 -11.67
N HIS A 281 -15.69 -11.63 -12.46
CA HIS A 281 -15.93 -10.27 -11.95
C HIS A 281 -17.05 -10.23 -10.90
N THR A 282 -18.12 -11.02 -11.07
CA THR A 282 -19.20 -11.12 -10.09
C THR A 282 -18.68 -11.65 -8.75
N THR A 283 -17.79 -12.65 -8.77
CA THR A 283 -17.13 -13.16 -7.56
C THR A 283 -16.26 -12.10 -6.90
N ILE A 284 -15.48 -11.36 -7.69
CA ILE A 284 -14.66 -10.24 -7.21
C ILE A 284 -15.53 -9.21 -6.47
N TYR A 285 -16.70 -8.87 -7.02
CA TYR A 285 -17.63 -7.93 -6.39
C TYR A 285 -18.19 -8.45 -5.06
N VAL A 286 -18.59 -9.71 -5.00
CA VAL A 286 -19.05 -10.33 -3.74
C VAL A 286 -17.95 -10.27 -2.67
N GLY A 287 -16.71 -10.61 -3.02
CA GLY A 287 -15.57 -10.51 -2.11
C GLY A 287 -15.29 -9.06 -1.68
N SER A 288 -15.37 -8.12 -2.63
CA SER A 288 -15.17 -6.69 -2.39
C SER A 288 -16.20 -6.12 -1.40
N VAL A 289 -17.47 -6.53 -1.48
CA VAL A 289 -18.50 -6.10 -0.52
C VAL A 289 -18.09 -6.45 0.91
N PHE A 290 -17.60 -7.67 1.15
CA PHE A 290 -17.17 -8.07 2.50
C PHE A 290 -15.94 -7.27 2.99
N VAL A 291 -14.93 -7.06 2.13
CA VAL A 291 -13.74 -6.28 2.48
C VAL A 291 -14.09 -4.81 2.74
N MET A 292 -14.94 -4.20 1.91
CA MET A 292 -15.40 -2.82 2.08
C MET A 292 -16.24 -2.66 3.35
N LEU A 293 -17.09 -3.64 3.68
CA LEU A 293 -17.81 -3.64 4.95
C LEU A 293 -16.84 -3.74 6.14
N ALA A 294 -15.82 -4.59 6.08
CA ALA A 294 -14.79 -4.66 7.12
C ALA A 294 -14.07 -3.31 7.30
N ALA A 295 -13.70 -2.65 6.19
CA ALA A 295 -13.11 -1.31 6.22
C ALA A 295 -14.07 -0.25 6.80
N LEU A 296 -15.36 -0.30 6.46
CA LEU A 296 -16.37 0.59 7.04
C LEU A 296 -16.49 0.42 8.55
N LEU A 297 -16.48 -0.83 9.05
CA LEU A 297 -16.52 -1.10 10.49
C LEU A 297 -15.29 -0.52 11.21
N TYR A 298 -14.11 -0.58 10.57
CA TYR A 298 -12.92 0.12 11.04
C TYR A 298 -13.10 1.64 11.06
N VAL A 299 -13.62 2.25 9.98
CA VAL A 299 -13.84 3.71 9.91
C VAL A 299 -14.77 4.18 11.04
N ILE A 300 -15.88 3.46 11.26
CA ILE A 300 -16.84 3.76 12.33
C ILE A 300 -16.13 3.73 13.69
N TYR A 301 -15.33 2.69 13.95
CA TYR A 301 -14.57 2.58 15.19
C TYR A 301 -13.55 3.72 15.34
N ALA A 302 -12.74 3.96 14.31
CA ALA A 302 -11.66 4.94 14.34
C ALA A 302 -12.18 6.35 14.58
N TRP A 303 -13.26 6.74 13.91
CA TRP A 303 -13.87 8.06 14.08
C TRP A 303 -14.54 8.21 15.45
N ALA A 304 -15.23 7.17 15.92
CA ALA A 304 -15.78 7.18 17.29
C ALA A 304 -14.67 7.32 18.33
N LYS A 305 -13.55 6.60 18.17
CA LYS A 305 -12.37 6.71 19.02
C LYS A 305 -11.81 8.13 19.04
N LEU A 306 -11.59 8.75 17.87
CA LEU A 306 -11.07 10.12 17.78
C LEU A 306 -11.97 11.15 18.47
N ILE A 307 -13.28 11.02 18.28
CA ILE A 307 -14.27 11.89 18.94
C ILE A 307 -14.20 11.69 20.46
N ASN A 308 -14.22 10.45 20.93
CA ASN A 308 -14.27 10.13 22.35
C ASN A 308 -12.99 10.55 23.07
N ASP A 309 -11.82 10.19 22.52
CA ASP A 309 -10.52 10.56 23.10
C ASP A 309 -10.41 12.09 23.22
N ARG A 310 -10.72 12.81 22.13
CA ARG A 310 -10.57 14.27 22.12
C ARG A 310 -11.61 14.98 22.99
N THR A 311 -12.84 14.48 23.07
CA THR A 311 -13.85 15.07 23.96
C THR A 311 -13.54 14.79 25.43
N ALA A 312 -12.98 13.62 25.76
CA ALA A 312 -12.48 13.30 27.08
C ALA A 312 -11.29 14.20 27.48
N GLU A 313 -10.32 14.40 26.59
CA GLU A 313 -9.19 15.34 26.79
C GLU A 313 -9.67 16.78 27.07
N LEU A 314 -10.78 17.19 26.48
CA LEU A 314 -11.37 18.52 26.66
C LEU A 314 -12.32 18.60 27.87
N GLY A 315 -12.52 17.51 28.62
CA GLY A 315 -13.43 17.46 29.77
C GLY A 315 -14.92 17.59 29.42
N LEU A 316 -15.29 17.32 28.15
CA LEU A 316 -16.67 17.48 27.67
C LEU A 316 -17.51 16.24 28.01
N LYS A 317 -18.37 16.34 29.04
CA LYS A 317 -19.26 15.23 29.46
C LYS A 317 -20.40 14.92 28.47
N LYS A 318 -20.95 15.94 27.82
CA LYS A 318 -22.02 15.83 26.81
C LYS A 318 -21.69 16.71 25.61
N PRO A 319 -20.77 16.28 24.74
CA PRO A 319 -20.32 17.11 23.62
C PRO A 319 -21.47 17.33 22.63
N THR A 320 -21.65 18.58 22.20
CA THR A 320 -22.59 18.95 21.14
C THR A 320 -22.16 18.36 19.80
N PHE A 321 -23.07 18.36 18.81
CA PHE A 321 -22.75 17.88 17.47
C PHE A 321 -21.51 18.57 16.87
N LEU A 322 -21.44 19.90 16.93
CA LEU A 322 -20.30 20.67 16.43
C LEU A 322 -19.00 20.35 17.19
N GLN A 323 -19.08 20.12 18.51
CA GLN A 323 -17.92 19.70 19.29
C GLN A 323 -17.40 18.33 18.87
N LYS A 324 -18.29 17.39 18.52
CA LYS A 324 -17.90 16.08 17.98
C LYS A 324 -17.24 16.19 16.61
N ILE A 325 -17.78 17.00 15.70
CA ILE A 325 -17.16 17.24 14.38
C ILE A 325 -15.77 17.88 14.52
N LYS A 326 -15.63 18.89 15.39
CA LYS A 326 -14.34 19.52 15.67
C LYS A 326 -13.35 18.56 16.32
N ALA A 327 -13.83 17.66 17.18
CA ALA A 327 -13.02 16.61 17.80
C ALA A 327 -12.52 15.61 16.76
N LEU A 328 -13.39 15.16 15.85
CA LEU A 328 -13.04 14.25 14.76
C LEU A 328 -11.94 14.83 13.85
N GLY A 329 -12.09 16.09 13.44
CA GLY A 329 -11.12 16.78 12.58
C GLY A 329 -9.88 17.34 13.31
N HIS A 330 -9.71 17.06 14.60
CA HIS A 330 -8.62 17.67 15.37
C HIS A 330 -7.23 17.21 14.93
N ASP A 331 -7.10 15.92 14.60
CA ASP A 331 -5.85 15.28 14.20
C ASP A 331 -5.96 14.70 12.78
N PRO A 332 -5.45 15.42 11.76
CA PRO A 332 -5.60 14.98 10.38
C PRO A 332 -4.82 13.71 10.05
N LEU A 333 -3.73 13.38 10.78
CA LEU A 333 -3.00 12.13 10.48
C LEU A 333 -3.77 10.90 10.91
N LYS A 334 -4.54 10.99 12.00
CA LYS A 334 -5.39 9.88 12.47
C LYS A 334 -6.74 9.85 11.78
N PHE A 335 -7.30 11.02 11.43
CA PHE A 335 -8.52 11.12 10.65
C PHE A 335 -8.33 10.67 9.20
N GLY A 336 -7.20 11.06 8.60
CA GLY A 336 -6.86 10.89 7.19
C GLY A 336 -7.09 9.46 6.66
N PRO A 337 -6.55 8.40 7.29
CA PRO A 337 -6.73 7.05 6.79
C PRO A 337 -8.18 6.59 6.68
N GLY A 338 -9.00 6.88 7.69
CA GLY A 338 -10.44 6.59 7.63
C GLY A 338 -11.16 7.41 6.56
N TRP A 339 -10.77 8.68 6.40
CA TRP A 339 -11.30 9.52 5.33
C TRP A 339 -10.91 9.03 3.94
N GLN A 340 -9.65 8.63 3.70
CA GLN A 340 -9.22 8.12 2.39
C GLN A 340 -9.97 6.84 2.02
N MET A 341 -10.26 5.96 2.99
CA MET A 341 -11.10 4.77 2.76
C MET A 341 -12.53 5.12 2.38
N VAL A 342 -13.12 6.16 3.01
CA VAL A 342 -14.44 6.66 2.63
C VAL A 342 -14.38 7.28 1.23
N PHE A 343 -13.41 8.17 1.00
CA PHE A 343 -13.24 8.92 -0.23
C PHE A 343 -12.97 8.04 -1.46
N MET A 344 -12.26 6.92 -1.26
CA MET A 344 -12.06 5.87 -2.25
C MET A 344 -13.38 5.38 -2.87
N ASN A 345 -14.49 5.35 -2.12
CA ASN A 345 -15.78 4.92 -2.67
C ASN A 345 -16.30 5.87 -3.75
N PHE A 346 -15.96 7.15 -3.69
CA PHE A 346 -16.42 8.15 -4.66
C PHE A 346 -15.52 8.23 -5.91
N THR A 347 -14.28 7.78 -5.82
CA THR A 347 -13.27 7.96 -6.87
C THR A 347 -12.78 6.64 -7.49
N VAL A 348 -12.92 5.53 -6.76
CA VAL A 348 -12.44 4.21 -7.17
C VAL A 348 -13.57 3.20 -7.12
N SER A 349 -14.05 2.81 -5.94
CA SER A 349 -14.92 1.63 -5.80
C SER A 349 -16.31 1.85 -6.42
N GLY A 350 -16.98 2.96 -6.10
CA GLY A 350 -18.28 3.29 -6.68
C GLY A 350 -18.20 3.54 -8.19
N ILE A 351 -17.11 4.16 -8.66
CA ILE A 351 -16.86 4.38 -10.09
C ILE A 351 -16.64 3.05 -10.80
N GLY A 352 -15.82 2.15 -10.23
CA GLY A 352 -15.58 0.81 -10.77
C GLY A 352 -16.85 -0.05 -10.84
N ILE A 353 -17.67 -0.03 -9.77
CA ILE A 353 -18.96 -0.74 -9.76
C ILE A 353 -19.91 -0.15 -10.82
N PHE A 354 -20.00 1.18 -10.90
CA PHE A 354 -20.82 1.83 -11.93
C PHE A 354 -20.38 1.45 -13.34
N MET A 355 -19.08 1.53 -13.61
CA MET A 355 -18.46 1.13 -14.88
C MET A 355 -18.78 -0.31 -15.24
N ALA A 356 -18.73 -1.21 -14.26
CA ALA A 356 -19.03 -2.63 -14.46
C ALA A 356 -20.51 -2.88 -14.74
N VAL A 357 -21.41 -2.28 -13.95
CA VAL A 357 -22.86 -2.44 -14.11
C VAL A 357 -23.36 -1.84 -15.42
N LYS A 358 -22.74 -0.75 -15.88
CA LYS A 358 -23.10 -0.04 -17.12
C LYS A 358 -22.12 -0.30 -18.26
N LEU A 359 -21.36 -1.39 -18.19
CA LEU A 359 -20.28 -1.68 -19.12
C LEU A 359 -20.80 -1.68 -20.56
N ASP A 360 -21.74 -2.58 -20.88
CA ASP A 360 -22.21 -2.75 -22.26
C ASP A 360 -23.19 -1.66 -22.69
N GLU A 361 -23.94 -1.09 -21.74
CA GLU A 361 -24.97 -0.07 -22.02
C GLU A 361 -24.39 1.32 -22.29
N ILE A 362 -23.36 1.73 -21.55
CA ILE A 362 -22.85 3.11 -21.58
C ILE A 362 -21.37 3.11 -21.99
N ILE A 363 -20.55 2.30 -21.33
CA ILE A 363 -19.09 2.43 -21.41
C ILE A 363 -18.53 1.88 -22.73
N ARG A 364 -19.00 0.73 -23.20
CA ARG A 364 -18.54 0.12 -24.46
C ARG A 364 -18.97 0.90 -25.70
N VAL A 365 -20.01 1.73 -25.56
CA VAL A 365 -20.48 2.63 -26.62
C VAL A 365 -19.59 3.87 -26.75
N TRP A 366 -18.83 4.24 -25.71
CA TRP A 366 -17.91 5.37 -25.78
C TRP A 366 -16.69 5.08 -26.65
N PRO A 367 -15.97 6.13 -27.11
CA PRO A 367 -14.67 5.97 -27.71
C PRO A 367 -13.73 5.16 -26.81
N HIS A 368 -12.96 4.24 -27.42
CA HIS A 368 -12.05 3.34 -26.71
C HIS A 368 -11.09 4.08 -25.76
N ARG A 369 -10.66 5.29 -26.16
CA ARG A 369 -9.78 6.14 -25.36
C ARG A 369 -10.41 6.54 -24.02
N ASP A 370 -11.70 6.92 -23.99
CA ASP A 370 -12.35 7.37 -22.75
C ASP A 370 -12.52 6.21 -21.76
N GLU A 371 -12.86 5.02 -22.27
CA GLU A 371 -12.89 3.82 -21.46
C GLU A 371 -11.51 3.48 -20.86
N ARG A 372 -10.43 3.54 -21.67
CA ARG A 372 -9.06 3.32 -21.18
C ARG A 372 -8.65 4.32 -20.11
N ILE A 373 -9.00 5.60 -20.26
CA ILE A 373 -8.69 6.64 -19.27
C ILE A 373 -9.30 6.28 -17.91
N THR A 374 -10.58 5.90 -17.88
CA THR A 374 -11.25 5.54 -16.62
C THR A 374 -10.68 4.26 -16.03
N LEU A 375 -10.48 3.23 -16.86
CA LEU A 375 -9.94 1.94 -16.41
C LEU A 375 -8.52 2.08 -15.86
N THR A 376 -7.69 2.94 -16.43
CA THR A 376 -6.34 3.18 -15.93
C THR A 376 -6.38 4.08 -14.69
N GLY A 377 -7.10 5.20 -14.77
CA GLY A 377 -7.07 6.27 -13.78
C GLY A 377 -7.53 5.86 -12.38
N HIS A 378 -8.58 5.05 -12.25
CA HIS A 378 -9.11 4.68 -10.93
C HIS A 378 -8.13 3.82 -10.11
N TRP A 379 -7.37 2.92 -10.75
CA TRP A 379 -6.33 2.14 -10.07
C TRP A 379 -5.16 3.03 -9.62
N HIS A 380 -4.79 4.05 -10.40
CA HIS A 380 -3.76 5.01 -10.00
C HIS A 380 -4.18 5.85 -8.80
N ILE A 381 -5.46 6.24 -8.76
CA ILE A 381 -6.05 6.90 -7.59
C ILE A 381 -5.96 5.96 -6.38
N LEU A 382 -6.35 4.68 -6.51
CA LEU A 382 -6.25 3.71 -5.42
C LEU A 382 -4.81 3.58 -4.89
N ALA A 383 -3.83 3.41 -5.76
CA ALA A 383 -2.42 3.34 -5.37
C ALA A 383 -1.95 4.61 -4.65
N SER A 384 -2.40 5.78 -5.12
CA SER A 384 -2.08 7.07 -4.51
C SER A 384 -2.75 7.23 -3.14
N LEU A 385 -4.00 6.76 -2.99
CA LEU A 385 -4.70 6.74 -1.70
C LEU A 385 -3.97 5.86 -0.68
N ILE A 386 -3.55 4.66 -1.07
CA ILE A 386 -2.72 3.78 -0.23
C ILE A 386 -1.43 4.49 0.20
N ALA A 387 -0.73 5.13 -0.73
CA ALA A 387 0.49 5.88 -0.43
C ALA A 387 0.23 7.03 0.56
N THR A 388 -0.90 7.76 0.44
CA THR A 388 -1.26 8.80 1.43
C THR A 388 -1.56 8.22 2.81
N ILE A 389 -2.17 7.02 2.90
CA ILE A 389 -2.42 6.34 4.18
C ILE A 389 -1.10 5.95 4.85
N ILE A 390 -0.16 5.37 4.08
CA ILE A 390 1.20 5.05 4.55
C ILE A 390 1.89 6.33 5.04
N LEU A 391 1.77 7.43 4.30
CA LEU A 391 2.37 8.71 4.66
C LEU A 391 1.80 9.26 5.97
N PHE A 392 0.48 9.17 6.20
CA PHE A 392 -0.12 9.57 7.48
C PHE A 392 0.38 8.70 8.65
N TYR A 393 0.44 7.39 8.45
CA TYR A 393 0.98 6.46 9.44
C TYR A 393 2.43 6.81 9.78
N TYR A 394 3.28 6.98 8.77
CA TYR A 394 4.70 7.25 8.99
C TYR A 394 4.94 8.63 9.61
N ALA A 395 4.22 9.66 9.15
CA ALA A 395 4.30 11.02 9.70
C ALA A 395 3.90 11.09 11.19
N ASP A 396 2.92 10.28 11.60
CA ASP A 396 2.58 10.12 13.01
C ASP A 396 3.70 9.42 13.79
N ARG A 397 4.24 8.34 13.21
CA ARG A 397 5.29 7.50 13.83
C ARG A 397 6.60 8.25 14.06
N VAL A 398 7.00 9.13 13.15
CA VAL A 398 8.18 10.00 13.32
C VAL A 398 7.91 11.21 14.23
N GLY A 399 6.69 11.31 14.78
CA GLY A 399 6.37 12.27 15.83
C GLY A 399 6.15 13.70 15.35
N LEU A 400 5.58 13.93 14.16
CA LEU A 400 5.13 15.27 13.78
C LEU A 400 4.10 15.79 14.81
N LYS A 401 4.35 16.99 15.34
CA LYS A 401 3.56 17.63 16.41
C LYS A 401 3.05 19.01 16.04
N GLY A 402 2.07 19.49 16.82
CA GLY A 402 1.60 20.88 16.79
C GLY A 402 1.03 21.33 15.44
N ARG A 403 1.34 22.55 15.04
CA ARG A 403 0.82 23.15 13.79
C ARG A 403 1.36 22.46 12.54
N VAL A 404 2.61 22.02 12.54
CA VAL A 404 3.23 21.33 11.40
C VAL A 404 2.48 20.04 11.08
N ARG A 405 2.14 19.25 12.10
CA ARG A 405 1.29 18.05 11.96
C ARG A 405 -0.04 18.37 11.28
N LYS A 406 -0.69 19.46 11.71
CA LYS A 406 -2.00 19.87 11.18
C LYS A 406 -1.93 20.31 9.73
N TRP A 407 -0.96 21.17 9.40
CA TRP A 407 -0.75 21.62 8.02
C TRP A 407 -0.38 20.46 7.11
N PHE A 408 0.59 19.63 7.51
CA PHE A 408 0.98 18.45 6.74
C PHE A 408 -0.22 17.55 6.43
N GLY A 409 -0.98 17.16 7.46
CA GLY A 409 -2.12 16.28 7.28
C GLY A 409 -3.24 16.90 6.44
N TRP A 410 -3.68 18.12 6.77
CA TRP A 410 -4.79 18.76 6.05
C TRP A 410 -4.43 19.15 4.62
N SER A 411 -3.20 19.58 4.36
CA SER A 411 -2.74 19.85 3.00
C SER A 411 -2.81 18.59 2.15
N ILE A 412 -2.35 17.44 2.65
CA ILE A 412 -2.46 16.18 1.91
C ILE A 412 -3.93 15.82 1.70
N ILE A 413 -4.78 15.83 2.73
CA ILE A 413 -6.20 15.45 2.60
C ILE A 413 -6.93 16.33 1.58
N VAL A 414 -6.83 17.65 1.72
CA VAL A 414 -7.57 18.58 0.87
C VAL A 414 -7.09 18.50 -0.57
N MET A 415 -5.77 18.47 -0.77
CA MET A 415 -5.19 18.48 -2.11
C MET A 415 -5.31 17.12 -2.80
N SER A 416 -5.30 16.01 -2.05
CA SER A 416 -5.61 14.68 -2.61
C SER A 416 -7.07 14.60 -3.04
N ASN A 417 -7.99 15.12 -2.22
CA ASN A 417 -9.41 15.16 -2.59
C ASN A 417 -9.63 16.02 -3.85
N LEU A 418 -8.98 17.18 -3.92
CA LEU A 418 -9.05 18.06 -5.08
C LEU A 418 -8.53 17.36 -6.33
N ALA A 419 -7.32 16.78 -6.26
CA ALA A 419 -6.70 16.12 -7.40
C ALA A 419 -7.50 14.91 -7.88
N PHE A 420 -7.80 13.97 -7.00
CA PHE A 420 -8.44 12.71 -7.37
C PHE A 420 -9.92 12.91 -7.70
N GLY A 421 -10.60 13.85 -7.05
CA GLY A 421 -11.94 14.29 -7.44
C GLY A 421 -11.95 14.86 -8.85
N ALA A 422 -11.00 15.76 -9.16
CA ALA A 422 -10.87 16.33 -10.51
C ALA A 422 -10.54 15.26 -11.56
N VAL A 423 -9.63 14.32 -11.29
CA VAL A 423 -9.32 13.20 -12.19
C VAL A 423 -10.55 12.31 -12.41
N THR A 424 -11.35 12.08 -11.37
CA THR A 424 -12.59 11.29 -11.48
C THR A 424 -13.60 11.98 -12.39
N VAL A 425 -13.80 13.30 -12.22
CA VAL A 425 -14.66 14.10 -13.09
C VAL A 425 -14.13 14.09 -14.53
N PHE A 426 -12.82 14.23 -14.72
CA PHE A 426 -12.18 14.13 -16.04
C PHE A 426 -12.40 12.76 -16.70
N ALA A 427 -12.23 11.66 -15.95
CA ALA A 427 -12.43 10.31 -16.43
C ALA A 427 -13.89 10.06 -16.83
N MET A 428 -14.84 10.59 -16.04
CA MET A 428 -16.28 10.40 -16.25
C MET A 428 -16.95 11.49 -17.10
N LYS A 429 -16.18 12.45 -17.66
CA LYS A 429 -16.69 13.64 -18.37
C LYS A 429 -17.75 13.33 -19.43
N ARG A 430 -17.66 12.17 -20.07
CA ARG A 430 -18.58 11.74 -21.14
C ARG A 430 -19.99 11.42 -20.65
N LEU A 431 -20.21 11.25 -19.34
CA LEU A 431 -21.56 11.11 -18.77
C LEU A 431 -22.37 12.39 -18.82
N PHE A 432 -21.72 13.56 -18.79
CA PHE A 432 -22.42 14.83 -18.57
C PHE A 432 -22.08 15.91 -19.60
N VAL A 433 -21.06 15.72 -20.45
CA VAL A 433 -20.73 16.67 -21.53
C VAL A 433 -20.39 15.97 -22.86
N SER A 434 -20.83 16.61 -23.95
CA SER A 434 -20.58 16.19 -25.33
C SER A 434 -19.13 16.40 -25.76
N GLU A 435 -18.75 15.83 -26.90
CA GLU A 435 -17.35 15.87 -27.37
C GLU A 435 -16.88 17.28 -27.68
N ALA A 436 -17.76 18.07 -28.30
CA ALA A 436 -17.47 19.45 -28.66
C ALA A 436 -17.41 20.36 -27.43
N GLY A 437 -18.16 20.06 -26.37
CA GLY A 437 -18.24 20.89 -25.16
C GLY A 437 -17.22 20.57 -24.07
N GLN A 438 -16.44 19.50 -24.20
CA GLN A 438 -15.65 18.97 -23.07
C GLN A 438 -14.42 19.81 -22.70
N GLN A 439 -13.93 20.68 -23.59
CA GLN A 439 -12.64 21.35 -23.39
C GLN A 439 -12.59 22.18 -22.10
N GLY A 440 -13.69 22.86 -21.76
CA GLY A 440 -13.76 23.63 -20.51
C GLY A 440 -13.58 22.75 -19.27
N ILE A 441 -14.24 21.59 -19.23
CA ILE A 441 -14.09 20.62 -18.13
C ILE A 441 -12.68 20.07 -18.10
N VAL A 442 -12.12 19.69 -19.26
CA VAL A 442 -10.75 19.18 -19.35
C VAL A 442 -9.75 20.20 -18.78
N ASN A 443 -9.82 21.46 -19.20
CA ASN A 443 -8.92 22.50 -18.72
C ASN A 443 -9.00 22.69 -17.19
N TRP A 444 -10.21 22.80 -16.64
CA TRP A 444 -10.39 22.97 -15.20
C TRP A 444 -9.97 21.75 -14.40
N THR A 445 -10.37 20.55 -14.83
CA THR A 445 -10.01 19.31 -14.12
C THR A 445 -8.51 19.07 -14.13
N MET A 446 -7.84 19.25 -15.27
CA MET A 446 -6.38 19.14 -15.36
C MET A 446 -5.68 20.16 -14.46
N LEU A 447 -6.11 21.43 -14.47
CA LEU A 447 -5.55 22.46 -13.60
C LEU A 447 -5.69 22.10 -12.11
N LEU A 448 -6.88 21.65 -11.69
CA LEU A 448 -7.12 21.26 -10.31
C LEU A 448 -6.33 20.00 -9.91
N THR A 449 -6.20 19.05 -10.84
CA THR A 449 -5.33 17.88 -10.68
C THR A 449 -3.88 18.29 -10.47
N ASP A 450 -3.34 19.16 -11.33
CA ASP A 450 -1.95 19.60 -11.25
C ASP A 450 -1.69 20.39 -9.96
N ILE A 451 -2.58 21.31 -9.58
CA ILE A 451 -2.47 22.05 -8.30
C ILE A 451 -2.45 21.08 -7.12
N GLY A 452 -3.39 20.12 -7.10
CA GLY A 452 -3.49 19.17 -6.01
C GLY A 452 -2.25 18.27 -5.92
N LEU A 453 -1.84 17.65 -7.03
CA LEU A 453 -0.67 16.77 -7.08
C LEU A 453 0.63 17.52 -6.79
N ALA A 454 0.85 18.69 -7.40
CA ALA A 454 2.04 19.50 -7.14
C ALA A 454 2.15 19.90 -5.66
N THR A 455 1.01 20.23 -5.03
CA THR A 455 1.01 20.55 -3.59
C THR A 455 1.36 19.34 -2.74
N ILE A 456 0.78 18.16 -3.03
CA ILE A 456 1.10 16.91 -2.30
C ILE A 456 2.59 16.57 -2.45
N LEU A 457 3.12 16.63 -3.67
CA LEU A 457 4.53 16.36 -3.96
C LEU A 457 5.46 17.36 -3.28
N THR A 458 5.07 18.64 -3.22
CA THR A 458 5.82 19.68 -2.50
C THR A 458 5.84 19.42 -0.99
N VAL A 459 4.70 19.06 -0.40
CA VAL A 459 4.60 18.70 1.02
C VAL A 459 5.43 17.45 1.33
N LEU A 460 5.38 16.43 0.48
CA LEU A 460 6.22 15.24 0.59
C LEU A 460 7.71 15.60 0.46
N GLY A 461 8.08 16.43 -0.51
CA GLY A 461 9.45 16.90 -0.72
C GLY A 461 9.99 17.66 0.50
N ALA A 462 9.19 18.57 1.06
CA ALA A 462 9.55 19.29 2.29
C ALA A 462 9.73 18.34 3.48
N PHE A 463 8.86 17.34 3.61
CA PHE A 463 8.96 16.32 4.65
C PHE A 463 10.20 15.42 4.48
N MET A 464 10.49 14.98 3.26
CA MET A 464 11.71 14.22 2.94
C MET A 464 12.98 15.04 3.20
N PHE A 465 12.98 16.33 2.80
CA PHE A 465 14.08 17.25 3.08
C PHE A 465 14.30 17.43 4.59
N TRP A 466 13.22 17.59 5.37
CA TRP A 466 13.31 17.65 6.82
C TRP A 466 13.92 16.37 7.41
N ARG A 467 13.49 15.19 6.97
CA ARG A 467 14.08 13.91 7.42
C ARG A 467 15.54 13.77 7.02
N LEU A 468 15.93 14.24 5.83
CA LEU A 468 17.32 14.26 5.41
C LEU A 468 18.17 15.15 6.32
N VAL A 469 17.72 16.39 6.59
CA VAL A 469 18.38 17.31 7.52
C VAL A 469 18.46 16.71 8.92
N ASP A 470 17.38 16.08 9.39
CA ASP A 470 17.35 15.37 10.67
C ASP A 470 18.42 14.29 10.77
N LEU A 471 18.53 13.44 9.74
CA LEU A 471 19.52 12.37 9.65
C LEU A 471 20.95 12.92 9.76
N PHE A 472 21.26 14.08 9.18
CA PHE A 472 22.60 14.67 9.26
C PHE A 472 22.89 15.37 10.59
N ARG A 473 21.89 15.76 11.38
CA ARG A 473 22.10 16.37 12.71
C ARG A 473 22.69 15.36 13.70
N ALA A 474 23.64 15.83 14.53
CA ALA A 474 24.33 15.00 15.51
C ALA A 474 23.41 14.46 16.63
N LYS A 475 22.34 15.19 16.95
CA LYS A 475 21.28 14.82 17.89
C LYS A 475 19.90 14.98 17.22
N GLY A 476 19.76 14.43 16.02
CA GLY A 476 18.47 14.40 15.31
C GLY A 476 17.49 13.43 15.96
N HIS A 477 16.22 13.53 15.59
CA HIS A 477 15.14 12.65 16.02
C HIS A 477 15.43 11.18 15.70
N TRP A 478 16.11 10.88 14.59
CA TRP A 478 16.56 9.52 14.24
C TRP A 478 17.35 8.83 15.37
N ALA A 479 18.13 9.57 16.15
CA ALA A 479 18.94 8.99 17.23
C ALA A 479 18.06 8.55 18.41
N ASP A 480 17.04 9.33 18.73
CA ASP A 480 16.06 9.01 19.78
C ASP A 480 15.17 7.85 19.36
N GLU A 481 14.72 7.84 18.10
CA GLU A 481 13.96 6.74 17.50
C GLU A 481 14.73 5.42 17.59
N MET A 482 16.00 5.44 17.18
CA MET A 482 16.88 4.28 17.24
C MET A 482 17.09 3.77 18.68
N ALA A 483 17.27 4.68 19.63
CA ALA A 483 17.46 4.32 21.04
C ALA A 483 16.18 3.72 21.64
N ALA A 484 15.02 4.29 21.31
CA ALA A 484 13.72 3.76 21.73
C ALA A 484 13.48 2.36 21.19
N GLU A 485 13.76 2.13 19.90
CA GLU A 485 13.57 0.82 19.27
C GLU A 485 14.54 -0.23 19.83
N LYS A 486 15.83 0.12 20.03
CA LYS A 486 16.79 -0.79 20.68
C LYS A 486 16.35 -1.18 22.09
N ARG A 487 15.77 -0.23 22.84
CA ARG A 487 15.21 -0.51 24.17
C ARG A 487 14.01 -1.46 24.09
N GLU A 488 13.09 -1.23 23.15
CA GLU A 488 11.93 -2.10 22.95
C GLU A 488 12.35 -3.52 22.55
N VAL A 489 13.31 -3.66 21.64
CA VAL A 489 13.87 -4.95 21.22
C VAL A 489 14.49 -5.68 22.40
N ALA A 490 15.33 -5.00 23.20
CA ALA A 490 15.94 -5.60 24.39
C ALA A 490 14.89 -6.10 25.39
N LEU A 491 13.80 -5.34 25.60
CA LEU A 491 12.70 -5.77 26.48
C LEU A 491 11.97 -6.99 25.93
N LYS A 492 11.72 -7.06 24.62
CA LYS A 492 11.10 -8.22 23.96
C LYS A 492 11.99 -9.47 24.08
N GLU A 493 13.30 -9.33 23.87
CA GLU A 493 14.25 -10.45 24.01
C GLU A 493 14.33 -10.96 25.45
N ILE A 494 14.34 -10.06 26.44
CA ILE A 494 14.29 -10.45 27.86
C ILE A 494 13.00 -11.23 28.17
N ALA A 495 11.86 -10.78 27.66
CA ALA A 495 10.59 -11.47 27.85
C ALA A 495 10.56 -12.86 27.19
N GLU A 496 11.11 -13.00 25.98
CA GLU A 496 11.21 -14.27 25.28
C GLU A 496 12.15 -15.26 26.01
N GLN A 497 13.30 -14.77 26.51
CA GLN A 497 14.21 -15.58 27.31
C GLN A 497 13.58 -16.08 28.60
N ARG A 498 12.84 -15.21 29.32
CA ARG A 498 12.11 -15.61 30.53
C ARG A 498 11.10 -16.71 30.23
N LYS A 499 10.28 -16.54 29.19
CA LYS A 499 9.32 -17.55 28.77
C LYS A 499 9.99 -18.89 28.45
N ARG A 500 11.13 -18.87 27.75
CA ARG A 500 11.88 -20.09 27.43
C ARG A 500 12.44 -20.78 28.67
N ILE A 501 12.90 -20.02 29.66
CA ILE A 501 13.35 -20.57 30.95
C ILE A 501 12.17 -21.24 31.67
N ASP A 502 11.00 -20.60 31.69
CA ASP A 502 9.79 -21.17 32.32
C ASP A 502 9.35 -22.48 31.63
N GLU A 503 9.37 -22.53 30.30
CA GLU A 503 9.06 -23.73 29.52
C GLU A 503 10.06 -24.87 29.79
N LEU A 504 11.36 -24.57 29.87
CA LEU A 504 12.39 -25.56 30.21
C LEU A 504 12.24 -26.06 31.64
N ASN A 505 11.91 -25.20 32.59
CA ASN A 505 11.65 -25.59 33.98
C ASN A 505 10.40 -26.48 34.09
N GLN A 506 9.36 -26.23 33.30
CA GLN A 506 8.19 -27.09 33.24
C GLN A 506 8.53 -28.46 32.66
N ALA A 507 9.24 -28.50 31.52
CA ALA A 507 9.67 -29.76 30.90
C ALA A 507 10.60 -30.57 31.82
N LEU A 508 11.48 -29.90 32.57
CA LEU A 508 12.34 -30.56 33.57
C LEU A 508 11.50 -31.19 34.68
N LYS A 509 10.50 -30.47 35.22
CA LYS A 509 9.59 -31.01 36.23
C LYS A 509 8.83 -32.24 35.73
N GLU A 510 8.31 -32.18 34.50
CA GLU A 510 7.60 -33.29 33.84
C GLU A 510 8.51 -34.51 33.61
N ALA A 511 9.81 -34.31 33.36
CA ALA A 511 10.77 -35.40 33.17
C ALA A 511 11.32 -36.00 34.49
N THR A 512 11.18 -35.27 35.60
CA THR A 512 11.60 -35.74 36.95
C THR A 512 10.48 -36.37 37.78
N GLN A 513 9.25 -36.38 37.24
CA GLN A 513 8.11 -37.15 37.76
C GLN A 513 8.00 -38.47 37.00
#